data_AF-Q2SQ34-F1
#
_entry.id   AF-Q2SQ34-F1
#
_cell.length_a   1.000
_cell.length_b   1.000
_cell.length_c   1.000
_cell.angle_alpha   90.00
_cell.angle_beta   90.00
_cell.angle_gamma   90.00
#
_symmetry.space_group_name_H-M   'P 1'
#
loop_
_entity.id
_entity.type
_entity.pdbx_description
1 polymer ?
#
loop_
_entity_poly.entity_id
_entity_poly.type
_entity_poly.pdbx_seq_one_letter_code
_entity_poly.pdbx_strand_id
1 'polypeptide(L)'
;MTRSLCFFLLAFIVRSALAETTGVPASVSQVQTETVNGQVVRIVQHNMEINPIIQFEILSRPDFEPIQTLTAGELPYGSETLSLKDSSGAFVEEVIVEDTHISIVFEYFFIEGPSALLECQLPVIGKHFGPFQCGKK
;
A
#
# COMPACT_ATOMS: atom_id res chain seq x y z
N MET A 1 -17.87 59.11 -41.92
CA MET A 1 -18.75 58.09 -41.28
C MET A 1 -18.71 56.90 -42.23
N THR A 2 -18.13 55.76 -41.89
CA THR A 2 -18.59 54.82 -40.86
C THR A 2 -17.41 54.04 -40.27
N ARG A 3 -17.60 53.65 -39.00
CA ARG A 3 -16.58 53.14 -38.08
C ARG A 3 -16.24 51.68 -38.38
N SER A 4 -14.94 51.42 -38.43
CA SER A 4 -14.32 50.15 -38.07
C SER A 4 -14.75 49.78 -36.64
N LEU A 5 -15.36 48.60 -36.46
CA LEU A 5 -15.43 47.95 -35.16
C LEU A 5 -15.16 46.46 -35.36
N CYS A 6 -13.89 46.11 -35.09
CA CYS A 6 -13.36 44.77 -34.93
C CYS A 6 -14.13 44.04 -33.82
N PHE A 7 -14.99 43.10 -34.18
CA PHE A 7 -15.60 42.18 -33.21
C PHE A 7 -14.71 40.94 -33.09
N PHE A 8 -13.65 41.06 -32.29
CA PHE A 8 -12.85 39.92 -31.83
C PHE A 8 -13.73 39.11 -30.86
N LEU A 9 -14.38 38.05 -31.34
CA LEU A 9 -14.93 37.01 -30.47
C LEU A 9 -13.74 36.24 -29.86
N LEU A 10 -13.26 36.70 -28.71
CA LEU A 10 -12.51 35.84 -27.80
C LEU A 10 -13.50 34.84 -27.18
N ALA A 11 -13.57 33.64 -27.77
CA ALA A 11 -14.13 32.49 -27.09
C ALA A 11 -13.22 32.16 -25.89
N PHE A 12 -13.62 32.60 -24.70
CA PHE A 12 -13.09 32.07 -23.45
C PHE A 12 -13.48 30.60 -23.37
N ILE A 13 -12.60 29.72 -23.85
CA ILE A 13 -12.64 28.30 -23.51
C ILE A 13 -12.27 28.24 -22.04
N VAL A 14 -13.27 28.27 -21.17
CA VAL A 14 -13.13 27.82 -19.78
C VAL A 14 -12.81 26.33 -19.89
N ARG A 15 -11.51 26.00 -19.89
CA ARG A 15 -11.06 24.64 -19.63
C ARG A 15 -11.54 24.33 -18.23
N SER A 16 -12.62 23.57 -18.13
CA SER A 16 -12.94 22.82 -16.92
C SER A 16 -11.70 22.00 -16.61
N ALA A 17 -10.89 22.45 -15.65
CA ALA A 17 -9.93 21.59 -15.02
C ALA A 17 -10.79 20.51 -14.35
N LEU A 18 -10.91 19.38 -15.05
CA LEU A 18 -11.42 18.16 -14.45
C LEU A 18 -10.45 17.90 -13.31
N ALA A 19 -10.85 18.25 -12.10
CA ALA A 19 -10.13 17.86 -10.91
C ALA A 19 -10.16 16.34 -10.93
N GLU A 20 -9.07 15.72 -11.39
CA GLU A 20 -8.82 14.31 -11.14
C GLU A 20 -8.95 14.16 -9.64
N THR A 21 -10.00 13.45 -9.23
CA THR A 21 -10.26 13.19 -7.84
C THR A 21 -9.02 12.52 -7.30
N THR A 22 -8.27 13.20 -6.44
CA THR A 22 -7.16 12.65 -5.64
C THR A 22 -7.73 11.71 -4.58
N GLY A 23 -8.63 10.81 -4.98
CA GLY A 23 -9.20 9.79 -4.15
C GLY A 23 -8.21 8.65 -4.05
N VAL A 24 -7.91 8.23 -2.83
CA VAL A 24 -7.26 6.95 -2.59
C VAL A 24 -8.06 5.88 -3.37
N PRO A 25 -7.42 5.04 -4.19
CA PRO A 25 -8.14 4.02 -4.96
C PRO A 25 -9.04 3.21 -4.04
N ALA A 26 -10.24 2.83 -4.48
CA ALA A 26 -11.17 2.04 -3.66
C ALA A 26 -10.58 0.70 -3.18
N SER A 27 -9.52 0.23 -3.85
CA SER A 27 -8.75 -0.95 -3.47
C SER A 27 -7.80 -0.70 -2.29
N VAL A 28 -7.53 0.54 -1.88
CA VAL A 28 -6.66 0.89 -0.75
C VAL A 28 -7.54 1.23 0.45
N SER A 29 -7.37 0.49 1.54
CA SER A 29 -8.12 0.71 2.78
C SER A 29 -7.38 1.64 3.74
N GLN A 30 -6.04 1.57 3.78
CA GLN A 30 -5.23 2.36 4.70
C GLN A 30 -3.85 2.64 4.11
N VAL A 31 -3.34 3.84 4.41
CA VAL A 31 -1.95 4.23 4.13
C VAL A 31 -1.35 4.81 5.40
N GLN A 32 -0.20 4.28 5.81
CA GLN A 32 0.59 4.74 6.95
C GLN A 32 2.01 5.06 6.49
N THR A 33 2.68 6.03 7.10
CA THR A 33 4.08 6.36 6.78
C THR A 33 4.86 6.51 8.07
N GLU A 34 5.96 5.75 8.17
CA GLU A 34 6.70 5.54 9.40
C GLU A 34 8.20 5.66 9.17
N THR A 35 8.96 5.83 10.25
CA THR A 35 10.42 5.75 10.17
C THR A 35 10.90 4.43 10.77
N VAL A 36 11.53 3.58 9.94
CA VAL A 36 12.03 2.25 10.33
C VAL A 36 13.49 2.15 9.91
N ASN A 37 14.37 1.87 10.86
CA ASN A 37 15.83 1.83 10.68
C ASN A 37 16.38 3.08 9.95
N GLY A 38 15.86 4.26 10.31
CA GLY A 38 16.23 5.54 9.71
C GLY A 38 15.74 5.78 8.27
N GLN A 39 14.99 4.83 7.68
CA GLN A 39 14.31 5.00 6.40
C GLN A 39 12.86 5.44 6.60
N VAL A 40 12.33 6.19 5.63
CA VAL A 40 10.89 6.48 5.58
C VAL A 40 10.23 5.34 4.83
N VAL A 41 9.31 4.64 5.49
CA VAL A 41 8.58 3.50 4.93
C VAL A 41 7.10 3.83 4.87
N ARG A 42 6.49 3.68 3.69
CA ARG A 42 5.04 3.78 3.50
C ARG A 42 4.45 2.38 3.44
N ILE A 43 3.44 2.13 4.25
CA ILE A 43 2.69 0.87 4.35
C ILE A 43 1.30 1.15 3.75
N VAL A 44 0.97 0.47 2.66
CA VAL A 44 -0.29 0.61 1.95
C VAL A 44 -1.04 -0.71 2.10
N GLN A 45 -2.05 -0.71 2.94
CA GLN A 45 -2.96 -1.85 3.07
C GLN A 45 -4.08 -1.70 2.04
N HIS A 46 -4.29 -2.75 1.27
CA HIS A 46 -5.43 -2.84 0.37
C HIS A 46 -6.64 -3.44 1.07
N ASN A 47 -7.82 -3.23 0.50
CA ASN A 47 -9.04 -3.86 0.99
C ASN A 47 -8.86 -5.38 0.92
N MET A 48 -8.86 -6.03 2.09
CA MET A 48 -8.53 -7.45 2.20
C MET A 48 -9.62 -8.39 1.67
N GLU A 49 -10.82 -7.89 1.39
CA GLU A 49 -11.88 -8.68 0.75
C GLU A 49 -11.81 -8.62 -0.78
N ILE A 50 -11.35 -7.48 -1.33
CA ILE A 50 -11.35 -7.23 -2.78
C ILE A 50 -9.97 -7.51 -3.40
N ASN A 51 -8.90 -7.10 -2.71
CA ASN A 51 -7.52 -7.21 -3.16
C ASN A 51 -6.59 -7.40 -1.95
N PRO A 52 -6.51 -8.63 -1.41
CA PRO A 52 -5.78 -8.92 -0.17
C PRO A 52 -4.27 -8.88 -0.37
N ILE A 53 -3.73 -7.67 -0.41
CA ILE A 53 -2.31 -7.40 -0.48
C ILE A 53 -1.94 -6.27 0.48
N ILE A 54 -0.69 -6.27 0.93
CA ILE A 54 -0.07 -5.12 1.58
C ILE A 54 1.16 -4.73 0.79
N GLN A 55 1.34 -3.45 0.56
CA GLN A 55 2.49 -2.90 -0.13
C GLN A 55 3.34 -2.08 0.84
N PHE A 56 4.65 -2.30 0.80
CA PHE A 56 5.65 -1.57 1.56
C PHE A 56 6.53 -0.83 0.59
N GLU A 57 6.81 0.43 0.91
CA GLU A 57 7.65 1.27 0.07
C GLU A 57 8.68 1.98 0.92
N ILE A 58 9.95 1.81 0.59
CA ILE A 58 10.98 2.71 1.11
C ILE A 58 10.96 3.95 0.24
N LEU A 59 10.86 5.13 0.85
CA LEU A 59 10.80 6.41 0.16
C LEU A 59 12.16 7.11 0.19
N SER A 60 12.53 7.74 -0.93
CA SER A 60 13.68 8.63 -1.00
C SER A 60 13.46 9.90 -0.18
N ARG A 61 14.55 10.61 0.13
CA ARG A 61 14.50 11.97 0.67
C ARG A 61 15.41 12.86 -0.17
N PRO A 62 14.99 14.10 -0.49
CA PRO A 62 13.80 14.79 0.02
C PRO A 62 12.51 14.53 -0.78
N ASP A 63 12.58 13.81 -1.91
CA ASP A 63 11.49 13.80 -2.90
C ASP A 63 10.35 12.80 -2.57
N PHE A 64 10.53 11.91 -1.58
CA PHE A 64 9.55 10.91 -1.16
C PHE A 64 9.07 9.96 -2.27
N GLU A 65 9.89 9.77 -3.30
CA GLU A 65 9.66 8.79 -4.36
C GLU A 65 9.98 7.37 -3.86
N PRO A 66 9.16 6.34 -4.18
CA PRO A 66 9.47 4.95 -3.87
C PRO A 66 10.79 4.51 -4.50
N ILE A 67 11.76 4.14 -3.67
CA ILE A 67 13.05 3.59 -4.12
C ILE A 67 13.05 2.06 -4.10
N GLN A 68 12.18 1.46 -3.30
CA GLN A 68 11.90 0.04 -3.32
C GLN A 68 10.44 -0.17 -2.94
N THR A 69 9.78 -1.06 -3.66
CA THR A 69 8.43 -1.52 -3.38
C THR A 69 8.45 -3.02 -3.15
N LEU A 70 7.80 -3.48 -2.09
CA LEU A 70 7.52 -4.88 -1.82
C LEU A 70 6.01 -5.06 -1.71
N THR A 71 5.44 -6.03 -2.42
CA THR A 71 4.01 -6.36 -2.31
C THR A 71 3.88 -7.75 -1.70
N ALA A 72 3.24 -7.84 -0.54
CA ALA A 72 2.91 -9.08 0.14
C ALA A 72 1.45 -9.46 -0.17
N GLY A 73 1.27 -10.38 -1.11
CA GLY A 73 0.02 -11.14 -1.31
C GLY A 73 0.15 -12.62 -0.92
N GLU A 74 1.35 -13.02 -0.53
CA GLU A 74 1.73 -14.38 -0.18
C GLU A 74 2.53 -14.35 1.13
N LEU A 75 2.24 -15.27 2.05
CA LEU A 75 2.86 -15.36 3.36
C LEU A 75 3.66 -16.66 3.48
N PRO A 76 4.98 -16.60 3.75
CA PRO A 76 5.75 -17.81 4.02
C PRO A 76 5.37 -18.38 5.40
N TYR A 77 4.87 -19.61 5.45
CA TYR A 77 4.44 -20.27 6.70
C TYR A 77 5.01 -21.70 6.78
N GLY A 78 6.02 -21.90 7.62
CA GLY A 78 6.72 -23.18 7.71
C GLY A 78 7.41 -23.54 6.39
N SER A 79 7.00 -24.64 5.77
CA SER A 79 7.48 -25.07 4.44
C SER A 79 6.55 -24.69 3.28
N GLU A 80 5.46 -23.99 3.58
CA GLU A 80 4.41 -23.63 2.62
C GLU A 80 4.37 -22.12 2.41
N THR A 81 3.68 -21.72 1.35
CA THR A 81 3.35 -20.32 1.07
C THR A 81 1.84 -20.19 1.03
N LEU A 82 1.28 -19.33 1.88
CA LEU A 82 -0.15 -19.07 1.96
C LEU A 82 -0.49 -17.87 1.08
N SER A 83 -1.30 -18.08 0.04
CA SER A 83 -1.83 -17.01 -0.80
C SER A 83 -3.00 -16.33 -0.07
N LEU A 84 -2.90 -15.03 0.18
CA LEU A 84 -3.97 -14.28 0.84
C LEU A 84 -5.24 -14.25 -0.03
N LYS A 85 -5.08 -14.27 -1.36
CA LYS A 85 -6.18 -14.28 -2.32
C LYS A 85 -6.91 -15.62 -2.40
N ASP A 86 -6.19 -16.72 -2.19
CA ASP A 86 -6.76 -18.07 -2.25
C ASP A 86 -7.22 -18.56 -0.86
N SER A 87 -7.31 -17.66 0.12
CA SER A 87 -7.91 -17.92 1.43
C SER A 87 -9.44 -17.87 1.37
N SER A 88 -10.11 -18.38 2.40
CA SER A 88 -11.54 -18.07 2.63
C SER A 88 -11.76 -16.67 3.22
N GLY A 89 -10.68 -16.01 3.61
CA GLY A 89 -10.66 -14.68 4.20
C GLY A 89 -9.27 -14.42 4.78
N ALA A 90 -8.77 -13.20 4.60
CA ALA A 90 -7.55 -12.73 5.22
C ALA A 90 -7.80 -11.34 5.78
N PHE A 91 -7.33 -11.08 7.00
CA PHE A 91 -7.51 -9.80 7.66
C PHE A 91 -6.19 -9.36 8.27
N VAL A 92 -5.98 -8.04 8.32
CA VAL A 92 -4.87 -7.45 9.04
C VAL A 92 -5.41 -7.01 10.39
N GLU A 93 -4.98 -7.71 11.44
CA GLU A 93 -5.40 -7.43 12.80
C GLU A 93 -4.58 -6.30 13.41
N GLU A 94 -3.29 -6.26 13.08
CA GLU A 94 -2.36 -5.33 13.70
C GLU A 94 -1.17 -5.04 12.78
N VAL A 95 -0.72 -3.78 12.76
CA VAL A 95 0.55 -3.34 12.17
C VAL A 95 1.37 -2.70 13.28
N ILE A 96 2.49 -3.32 13.62
CA ILE A 96 3.41 -2.89 14.67
C ILE A 96 4.70 -2.41 14.00
N VAL A 97 5.14 -1.22 14.37
CA VAL A 97 6.33 -0.59 13.81
C VAL A 97 7.40 -0.59 14.88
N GLU A 98 8.48 -1.31 14.64
CA GLU A 98 9.64 -1.37 15.53
C GLU A 98 10.83 -0.62 14.91
N ASP A 99 11.89 -0.42 15.70
CA ASP A 99 13.07 0.34 15.27
C ASP A 99 13.73 -0.22 14.01
N THR A 100 13.63 -1.53 13.76
CA THR A 100 14.37 -2.22 12.69
C THR A 100 13.51 -3.00 11.72
N HIS A 101 12.22 -3.20 12.02
CA HIS A 101 11.33 -4.00 11.21
C HIS A 101 9.87 -3.58 11.42
N ILE A 102 9.01 -4.08 10.54
CA ILE A 102 7.57 -3.92 10.62
C ILE A 102 6.98 -5.30 10.87
N SER A 103 6.18 -5.46 11.92
CA SER A 103 5.48 -6.71 12.24
C SER A 103 4.00 -6.55 11.90
N ILE A 104 3.43 -7.55 11.23
CA ILE A 104 2.03 -7.54 10.83
C ILE A 104 1.39 -8.84 11.28
N VAL A 105 0.25 -8.69 11.93
CA VAL A 105 -0.55 -9.81 12.40
C VAL A 105 -1.69 -10.01 11.41
N PHE A 106 -1.71 -11.17 10.78
CA PHE A 106 -2.78 -11.59 9.90
C PHE A 106 -3.68 -12.60 10.60
N GLU A 107 -4.99 -12.44 10.49
CA GLU A 107 -5.92 -13.56 10.67
C GLU A 107 -6.18 -14.20 9.30
N TYR A 108 -5.78 -15.45 9.14
CA TYR A 108 -5.90 -16.20 7.91
C TYR A 108 -6.92 -17.33 8.05
N PHE A 109 -7.94 -17.35 7.20
CA PHE A 109 -8.96 -18.38 7.14
C PHE A 109 -8.67 -19.35 5.99
N PHE A 110 -8.33 -20.59 6.33
CA PHE A 110 -8.09 -21.65 5.34
C PHE A 110 -9.39 -22.06 4.64
N ILE A 111 -9.31 -22.48 3.36
CA ILE A 111 -10.47 -23.03 2.63
C ILE A 111 -11.06 -24.24 3.37
N GLU A 112 -10.17 -25.10 3.84
CA GLU A 112 -10.50 -26.27 4.64
C GLU A 112 -9.70 -26.19 5.95
N GLY A 113 -10.37 -25.98 7.07
CA GLY A 113 -9.74 -25.95 8.39
C GLY A 113 -10.13 -24.74 9.24
N PRO A 114 -9.53 -24.61 10.45
CA PRO A 114 -9.70 -23.46 11.32
C PRO A 114 -8.92 -22.25 10.80
N SER A 115 -9.19 -21.05 11.32
CA SER A 115 -8.31 -19.90 11.09
C SER A 115 -6.99 -20.01 11.87
N ALA A 116 -5.99 -19.23 11.46
CA ALA A 116 -4.73 -19.05 12.18
C ALA A 116 -4.35 -17.58 12.27
N LEU A 117 -3.77 -17.19 13.41
CA LEU A 117 -3.10 -15.92 13.58
C LEU A 117 -1.62 -16.07 13.21
N LEU A 118 -1.19 -15.31 12.22
CA LEU A 118 0.16 -15.32 11.68
C LEU A 118 0.82 -13.99 11.99
N GLU A 119 1.96 -14.00 12.65
CA GLU A 119 2.80 -12.81 12.81
C GLU A 119 3.92 -12.85 11.79
N CYS A 120 3.93 -11.84 10.92
CA CYS A 120 4.88 -11.70 9.83
C CYS A 120 5.78 -10.48 10.07
N GLN A 121 7.09 -10.68 10.01
CA GLN A 121 8.08 -9.64 10.21
C GLN A 121 8.76 -9.27 8.89
N LEU A 122 8.86 -7.97 8.64
CA LEU A 122 9.58 -7.37 7.52
C LEU A 122 10.77 -6.54 8.01
N PRO A 123 11.99 -7.10 8.01
CA PRO A 123 13.18 -6.34 8.34
C PRO A 123 13.44 -5.20 7.34
N VAL A 124 13.90 -4.05 7.83
CA VAL A 124 14.42 -2.96 6.99
C VAL A 124 15.93 -2.87 7.20
N ILE A 125 16.70 -3.17 6.16
CA ILE A 125 18.16 -3.30 6.20
C ILE A 125 18.76 -2.27 5.24
N GLY A 126 19.21 -1.14 5.79
CA GLY A 126 19.65 -0.02 4.96
C GLY A 126 18.50 0.50 4.10
N LYS A 127 18.68 0.56 2.78
CA LYS A 127 17.62 0.98 1.82
C LYS A 127 16.88 -0.21 1.20
N HIS A 128 16.88 -1.36 1.88
CA HIS A 128 16.27 -2.58 1.37
C HIS A 128 15.37 -3.25 2.41
N PHE A 129 14.30 -3.88 1.95
CA PHE A 129 13.56 -4.86 2.71
C PHE A 129 14.31 -6.20 2.75
N GLY A 130 14.37 -6.81 3.94
CA GLY A 130 14.77 -8.20 4.12
C GLY A 130 13.67 -9.18 3.69
N PRO A 131 13.90 -10.49 3.83
CA PRO A 131 12.86 -11.48 3.57
C PRO A 131 11.73 -11.33 4.58
N PHE A 132 10.49 -11.44 4.10
CA PHE A 132 9.31 -11.55 4.95
C PHE A 132 9.32 -12.91 5.65
N GLN A 133 9.11 -12.94 6.96
CA GLN A 133 9.14 -14.17 7.75
C GLN A 133 7.88 -14.25 8.58
N CYS A 134 7.06 -15.28 8.39
CA CYS A 134 5.88 -15.47 9.23
C CYS A 134 6.00 -16.68 10.13
N GLY A 135 5.50 -16.51 11.36
CA GLY A 135 5.31 -17.55 12.35
C GLY A 135 3.88 -17.53 12.87
N LYS A 136 3.53 -18.56 13.64
CA LYS A 136 2.28 -18.56 14.39
C LYS A 136 2.41 -17.60 15.59
N LYS A 137 1.42 -16.74 15.79
CA LYS A 137 1.31 -15.86 16.97
C LYS A 137 0.82 -16.64 18.20
#